data_AF-A0A194S8P3-F1
#
_entry.id   AF-A0A194S8P3-F1
#
_cell.length_a   1.000
_cell.length_b   1.000
_cell.length_c   1.000
_cell.angle_alpha   90.00
_cell.angle_beta   90.00
_cell.angle_gamma   90.00
#
_symmetry.space_group_name_H-M   'P 1'
#
loop_
_entity.id
_entity.type
_entity.pdbx_description
1 polymer ?
#
loop_
_entity_poly.entity_id
_entity_poly.type
_entity_poly.pdbx_seq_one_letter_code
_entity_poly.pdbx_strand_id
1 'polypeptide(L)'
;MLRSTASIVRAVHPATGRASSLVPLARALPFPSSAAPRTLARLGTATSTAALRFASSSSTESTNLRASAGSGRGGRADKDQANAAKLERERLRKERAKDRAQKAKDKALRDKERAKDKRDKERAKAAADKLKEKERKLKLKEKKASAVKVKKPRTTSALHPPKAPQNAWGIFLTDFIADKKRSLADGEKLASVSLLVKDATPLYQALSSEDKAALHERSEEQRRAYPDILAAWKATLTPDMIKEENAVRTRRRKLGLSRKANLRVEGQPKKAVTAFLRFATDVRARGVDSDVLQGETSILEQSKLIAQAWRALTDNEKKTYVDAYTADKERYLREKAAFDAEQAKKVDSPSA
;
A
#
# COMPACT_ATOMS: atom_id res chain seq x y z
N MET A 1 38.36 52.22 42.97
CA MET A 1 39.77 52.55 42.60
C MET A 1 40.47 51.23 42.29
N LEU A 2 40.65 50.95 40.99
CA LEU A 2 41.94 50.86 40.29
C LEU A 2 42.69 49.51 40.39
N ARG A 3 42.59 48.76 39.26
CA ARG A 3 43.63 47.97 38.55
C ARG A 3 43.98 46.57 39.13
N SER A 4 43.68 45.46 38.45
CA SER A 4 44.20 44.94 37.16
C SER A 4 45.66 44.49 37.24
N THR A 5 45.91 43.17 37.13
CA THR A 5 46.83 42.54 36.16
C THR A 5 46.66 41.01 36.16
N ALA A 6 46.32 40.48 34.99
CA ALA A 6 46.50 39.09 34.61
C ALA A 6 47.98 38.82 34.28
N SER A 7 48.47 37.60 34.52
CA SER A 7 49.70 37.12 33.89
C SER A 7 49.47 35.76 33.24
N ILE A 8 49.75 35.75 31.95
CA ILE A 8 49.64 34.69 30.96
C ILE A 8 50.99 33.96 30.93
N VAL A 9 50.98 32.62 30.99
CA VAL A 9 52.13 31.82 30.54
C VAL A 9 51.67 30.96 29.37
N ARG A 10 52.32 31.17 28.23
CA ARG A 10 52.09 30.55 26.93
C ARG A 10 53.29 29.68 26.56
N ALA A 11 53.01 28.67 25.73
CA ALA A 11 53.91 27.87 24.89
C ALA A 11 54.50 26.64 25.61
N VAL A 12 54.66 25.46 25.00
CA VAL A 12 55.11 25.14 23.63
C VAL A 12 54.60 23.73 23.24
N HIS A 13 54.11 23.56 22.01
CA HIS A 13 53.99 22.26 21.33
C HIS A 13 55.35 21.82 20.77
N PRO A 14 55.56 20.51 20.56
CA PRO A 14 55.93 20.13 19.20
C PRO A 14 55.11 18.98 18.63
N ALA A 15 54.85 19.12 17.33
CA ALA A 15 54.33 18.13 16.42
C ALA A 15 55.43 17.13 16.03
N THR A 16 55.03 15.95 15.54
CA THR A 16 55.50 15.29 14.29
C THR A 16 55.07 13.82 14.28
N GLY A 17 54.74 13.27 13.10
CA GLY A 17 54.65 11.81 12.90
C GLY A 17 53.52 11.30 12.02
N ARG A 18 53.45 11.78 10.78
CA ARG A 18 52.61 11.24 9.69
C ARG A 18 53.34 10.04 9.08
N ALA A 19 52.68 8.89 8.95
CA ALA A 19 53.12 7.82 8.05
C ALA A 19 51.94 7.35 7.20
N SER A 20 51.98 7.77 5.95
CA SER A 20 51.18 7.24 4.84
C SER A 20 51.71 5.87 4.42
N SER A 21 50.83 4.91 4.14
CA SER A 21 51.15 3.80 3.25
C SER A 21 50.08 3.69 2.17
N LEU A 22 50.53 3.97 0.95
CA LEU A 22 49.90 3.77 -0.35
C LEU A 22 49.70 2.28 -0.66
N VAL A 23 48.99 1.99 -1.77
CA VAL A 23 49.09 0.81 -2.70
C VAL A 23 47.67 0.21 -2.99
N PRO A 24 47.31 -0.17 -4.23
CA PRO A 24 47.02 0.71 -5.35
C PRO A 24 45.69 0.38 -6.08
N LEU A 25 45.46 1.14 -7.14
CA LEU A 25 44.44 1.02 -8.18
C LEU A 25 44.48 -0.34 -8.93
N ALA A 26 43.33 -1.02 -9.07
CA ALA A 26 43.14 -2.05 -10.09
C ALA A 26 41.78 -1.85 -10.79
N ARG A 27 41.85 -1.53 -12.08
CA ARG A 27 40.75 -1.34 -13.02
C ARG A 27 40.75 -2.55 -13.96
N ALA A 28 39.67 -3.34 -13.99
CA ALA A 28 39.38 -4.22 -15.12
C ALA A 28 37.88 -4.57 -15.16
N LEU A 29 37.35 -4.57 -16.38
CA LEU A 29 35.94 -4.69 -16.79
C LEU A 29 35.37 -6.10 -16.52
N PRO A 30 34.03 -6.29 -16.64
CA PRO A 30 33.55 -6.76 -17.94
C PRO A 30 32.19 -6.16 -18.37
N PHE A 31 32.13 -5.75 -19.64
CA PHE A 31 30.90 -5.84 -20.43
C PHE A 31 30.60 -7.32 -20.71
N PRO A 32 29.32 -7.69 -20.83
CA PRO A 32 28.96 -8.34 -22.09
C PRO A 32 27.80 -7.67 -22.80
N SER A 33 28.03 -7.55 -24.11
CA SER A 33 27.11 -7.19 -25.18
C SER A 33 26.27 -8.39 -25.61
N SER A 34 25.09 -8.08 -26.17
CA SER A 34 24.42 -8.80 -27.27
C SER A 34 23.26 -9.78 -26.95
N ALA A 35 22.07 -9.29 -27.31
CA ALA A 35 21.03 -9.91 -28.14
C ALA A 35 20.35 -11.24 -27.73
N ALA A 36 19.07 -11.16 -27.39
CA ALA A 36 17.95 -11.83 -28.09
C ALA A 36 16.60 -11.57 -27.39
N PRO A 37 15.56 -11.02 -28.06
CA PRO A 37 14.19 -11.09 -27.57
C PRO A 37 13.53 -12.40 -28.06
N ARG A 38 13.19 -13.29 -27.12
CA ARG A 38 12.28 -14.41 -27.42
C ARG A 38 10.83 -13.91 -27.39
N THR A 39 10.31 -13.64 -28.57
CA THR A 39 8.87 -13.58 -28.86
C THR A 39 8.26 -14.97 -28.71
N LEU A 40 7.39 -15.16 -27.70
CA LEU A 40 6.42 -16.25 -27.74
C LEU A 40 5.09 -15.70 -28.21
N ALA A 41 4.82 -15.93 -29.49
CA ALA A 41 3.51 -15.79 -30.10
C ALA A 41 2.55 -16.80 -29.47
N ARG A 42 1.44 -16.30 -28.91
CA ARG A 42 0.29 -17.12 -28.52
C ARG A 42 -0.78 -16.93 -29.59
N LEU A 43 -0.83 -17.86 -30.54
CA LEU A 43 -1.91 -18.05 -31.51
C LEU A 43 -2.61 -19.40 -31.22
N GLY A 44 -3.91 -19.46 -31.50
CA GLY A 44 -4.71 -20.69 -31.50
C GLY A 44 -5.89 -20.64 -30.52
N THR A 45 -7.02 -20.02 -30.88
CA THR A 45 -8.21 -20.60 -31.54
C THR A 45 -9.00 -21.61 -30.72
N ALA A 46 -10.12 -21.09 -30.20
CA ALA A 46 -11.48 -21.62 -30.10
C ALA A 46 -11.82 -23.11 -30.32
N THR A 47 -12.79 -23.53 -29.49
CA THR A 47 -13.96 -24.39 -29.75
C THR A 47 -13.78 -25.89 -30.04
N SER A 48 -14.26 -26.74 -29.12
CA SER A 48 -15.58 -27.40 -29.19
C SER A 48 -15.58 -28.85 -28.65
N THR A 49 -16.62 -29.15 -27.88
CA THR A 49 -17.31 -30.45 -27.73
C THR A 49 -16.51 -31.70 -27.32
N ALA A 50 -16.61 -32.05 -26.04
CA ALA A 50 -16.37 -33.41 -25.55
C ALA A 50 -17.70 -34.03 -25.08
N ALA A 51 -18.26 -34.90 -25.91
CA ALA A 51 -19.29 -35.87 -25.53
C ALA A 51 -18.60 -37.23 -25.40
N LEU A 52 -18.34 -37.66 -24.16
CA LEU A 52 -17.85 -39.00 -23.88
C LEU A 52 -18.94 -39.77 -23.13
N ARG A 53 -19.54 -40.69 -23.89
CA ARG A 53 -20.35 -41.80 -23.39
C ARG A 53 -19.44 -42.69 -22.57
N PHE A 54 -19.72 -42.85 -21.29
CA PHE A 54 -19.10 -43.90 -20.47
C PHE A 54 -20.12 -45.03 -20.32
N ALA A 55 -19.87 -46.12 -21.03
CA ALA A 55 -20.53 -47.39 -20.80
C ALA A 55 -19.92 -48.02 -19.54
N SER A 56 -20.76 -48.29 -18.54
CA SER A 56 -20.40 -49.15 -17.41
C SER A 56 -21.30 -50.36 -17.47
N SER A 57 -20.65 -51.49 -17.76
CA SER A 57 -21.18 -52.85 -17.67
C SER A 57 -21.26 -53.27 -16.21
N SER A 58 -22.37 -53.88 -15.83
CA SER A 58 -22.38 -54.86 -14.73
C SER A 58 -23.57 -55.81 -14.90
N SER A 59 -23.23 -57.03 -15.33
CA SER A 59 -23.83 -58.33 -15.04
C SER A 59 -25.06 -58.36 -14.13
N THR A 60 -26.12 -59.03 -14.61
CA THR A 60 -26.74 -60.15 -13.88
C THR A 60 -27.29 -61.17 -14.88
N GLU A 61 -26.62 -62.32 -14.96
CA GLU A 61 -27.18 -63.58 -15.46
C GLU A 61 -28.42 -64.00 -14.66
N SER A 62 -29.43 -64.55 -15.33
CA SER A 62 -30.39 -65.47 -14.74
C SER A 62 -30.95 -66.38 -15.82
N THR A 63 -30.20 -67.46 -16.02
CA THR A 63 -30.63 -68.83 -16.30
C THR A 63 -32.12 -69.06 -16.58
N ASN A 64 -32.44 -69.33 -17.85
CA ASN A 64 -33.64 -70.07 -18.25
C ASN A 64 -33.51 -71.54 -17.83
N LEU A 65 -33.92 -71.87 -16.60
CA LEU A 65 -34.19 -73.25 -16.22
C LEU A 65 -35.64 -73.59 -16.60
N ARG A 66 -35.78 -74.24 -17.76
CA ARG A 66 -36.99 -74.93 -18.18
C ARG A 66 -37.19 -76.15 -17.27
N ALA A 67 -37.98 -75.98 -16.22
CA ALA A 67 -38.34 -77.07 -15.33
C ALA A 67 -39.32 -78.02 -16.02
N SER A 68 -38.92 -79.28 -15.98
CA SER A 68 -39.59 -80.50 -16.39
C SER A 68 -41.05 -80.58 -15.92
N ALA A 69 -41.93 -81.00 -16.83
CA ALA A 69 -43.33 -81.32 -16.55
C ALA A 69 -43.40 -82.58 -15.66
N GLY A 70 -43.46 -82.38 -14.35
CA GLY A 70 -43.78 -83.41 -13.37
C GLY A 70 -45.30 -83.60 -13.27
N SER A 71 -45.77 -84.78 -13.65
CA SER A 71 -47.11 -85.27 -13.38
C SER A 71 -47.38 -85.35 -11.87
N GLY A 72 -48.52 -84.83 -11.41
CA GLY A 72 -48.96 -85.01 -10.03
C GLY A 72 -50.31 -84.35 -9.81
N ARG A 73 -51.31 -85.16 -9.45
CA ARG A 73 -52.70 -84.78 -9.20
C ARG A 73 -52.82 -83.65 -8.16
N GLY A 74 -52.95 -82.40 -8.59
CA GLY A 74 -53.46 -81.31 -7.76
C GLY A 74 -54.98 -81.36 -7.74
N GLY A 75 -55.57 -81.65 -6.58
CA GLY A 75 -57.03 -81.57 -6.38
C GLY A 75 -57.52 -80.14 -6.64
N ARG A 76 -58.82 -79.98 -6.94
CA ARG A 76 -59.46 -78.69 -7.26
C ARG A 76 -59.04 -77.54 -6.31
N ALA A 77 -58.79 -77.83 -5.03
CA ALA A 77 -58.32 -76.88 -4.02
C ALA A 77 -56.98 -76.18 -4.34
N ASP A 78 -55.97 -76.86 -4.91
CA ASP A 78 -54.67 -76.24 -5.24
C ASP A 78 -54.77 -75.28 -6.44
N LYS A 79 -55.65 -75.60 -7.40
CA LYS A 79 -55.93 -74.73 -8.56
C LYS A 79 -56.66 -73.46 -8.14
N ASP A 80 -57.58 -73.57 -7.18
CA ASP A 80 -58.33 -72.43 -6.67
C ASP A 80 -57.44 -71.51 -5.81
N GLN A 81 -56.52 -72.07 -5.00
CA GLN A 81 -55.50 -71.30 -4.29
C GLN A 81 -54.51 -70.60 -5.24
N ALA A 82 -54.06 -71.26 -6.30
CA ALA A 82 -53.18 -70.67 -7.30
C ALA A 82 -53.86 -69.52 -8.08
N ASN A 83 -55.17 -69.65 -8.38
CA ASN A 83 -55.95 -68.59 -9.02
C ASN A 83 -56.19 -67.41 -8.08
N ALA A 84 -56.47 -67.65 -6.80
CA ALA A 84 -56.61 -66.61 -5.78
C ALA A 84 -55.30 -65.83 -5.59
N ALA A 85 -54.16 -66.52 -5.48
CA ALA A 85 -52.84 -65.90 -5.38
C ALA A 85 -52.47 -65.09 -6.63
N LYS A 86 -52.89 -65.53 -7.83
CA LYS A 86 -52.69 -64.78 -9.08
C LYS A 86 -53.51 -63.48 -9.09
N LEU A 87 -54.76 -63.52 -8.64
CA LEU A 87 -55.64 -62.35 -8.55
C LEU A 87 -55.11 -61.32 -7.54
N GLU A 88 -54.62 -61.80 -6.39
CA GLU A 88 -54.00 -60.95 -5.36
C GLU A 88 -52.72 -60.27 -5.87
N ARG A 89 -51.85 -61.03 -6.54
CA ARG A 89 -50.61 -60.50 -7.14
C ARG A 89 -50.90 -59.46 -8.24
N GLU A 90 -51.99 -59.62 -8.98
CA GLU A 90 -52.44 -58.63 -9.97
C GLU A 90 -52.98 -57.35 -9.31
N ARG A 91 -53.72 -57.48 -8.19
CA ARG A 91 -54.18 -56.33 -7.39
C ARG A 91 -53.00 -55.53 -6.81
N LEU A 92 -52.04 -56.21 -6.17
CA LEU A 92 -50.82 -55.60 -5.66
C LEU A 92 -49.99 -54.92 -6.76
N ARG A 93 -49.97 -55.49 -7.98
CA ARG A 93 -49.30 -54.87 -9.13
C ARG A 93 -50.02 -53.61 -9.61
N LYS A 94 -51.36 -53.60 -9.63
CA LYS A 94 -52.17 -52.42 -9.97
C LYS A 94 -52.03 -51.32 -8.91
N GLU A 95 -51.97 -51.68 -7.64
CA GLU A 95 -51.77 -50.74 -6.53
C GLU A 95 -50.37 -50.10 -6.58
N ARG A 96 -49.31 -50.92 -6.74
CA ARG A 96 -47.94 -50.43 -6.95
C ARG A 96 -47.80 -49.56 -8.20
N ALA A 97 -48.56 -49.85 -9.26
CA ALA A 97 -48.59 -49.02 -10.46
C ALA A 97 -49.26 -47.65 -10.20
N LYS A 98 -50.34 -47.62 -9.42
CA LYS A 98 -50.99 -46.37 -8.98
C LYS A 98 -50.07 -45.53 -8.08
N ASP A 99 -49.37 -46.16 -7.13
CA ASP A 99 -48.40 -45.48 -6.26
C ASP A 99 -47.22 -44.90 -7.04
N ARG A 100 -46.71 -45.63 -8.03
CA ARG A 100 -45.66 -45.14 -8.92
C ARG A 100 -46.14 -43.97 -9.78
N ALA A 101 -47.37 -44.02 -10.28
CA ALA A 101 -47.97 -42.93 -11.03
C ALA A 101 -48.17 -41.68 -10.15
N GLN A 102 -48.59 -41.85 -8.90
CA GLN A 102 -48.76 -40.74 -7.96
C GLN A 102 -47.42 -40.11 -7.59
N LYS A 103 -46.40 -40.92 -7.26
CA LYS A 103 -45.04 -40.44 -6.98
C LYS A 103 -44.42 -39.71 -8.18
N ALA A 104 -44.72 -40.15 -9.41
CA ALA A 104 -44.25 -39.46 -10.62
C ALA A 104 -44.92 -38.08 -10.78
N LYS A 105 -46.22 -37.95 -10.48
CA LYS A 105 -46.93 -36.66 -10.49
C LYS A 105 -46.42 -35.71 -9.41
N ASP A 106 -46.19 -36.20 -8.19
CA ASP A 106 -45.68 -35.39 -7.08
C ASP A 106 -44.25 -34.91 -7.35
N LYS A 107 -43.41 -35.76 -7.96
CA LYS A 107 -42.07 -35.37 -8.40
C LYS A 107 -42.13 -34.29 -9.47
N ALA A 108 -43.01 -34.43 -10.47
CA ALA A 108 -43.18 -33.44 -11.53
C ALA A 108 -43.66 -32.08 -11.00
N LEU A 109 -44.52 -32.06 -9.96
CA LEU A 109 -44.95 -30.83 -9.29
C LEU A 109 -43.78 -30.17 -8.54
N ARG A 110 -43.01 -30.94 -7.77
CA ARG A 110 -41.84 -30.44 -7.03
C ARG A 110 -40.74 -29.91 -7.96
N ASP A 111 -40.53 -30.55 -9.10
CA ASP A 111 -39.54 -30.11 -10.09
C ASP A 111 -39.99 -28.80 -10.77
N LYS A 112 -41.29 -28.63 -11.03
CA LYS A 112 -41.86 -27.35 -11.54
C LYS A 112 -41.74 -26.22 -10.53
N GLU A 113 -41.99 -26.49 -9.25
CA GLU A 113 -41.87 -25.51 -8.16
C GLU A 113 -40.42 -25.05 -7.97
N ARG A 114 -39.47 -26.00 -7.92
CA ARG A 114 -38.02 -25.69 -7.86
C ARG A 114 -37.54 -24.88 -9.07
N ALA A 115 -38.07 -25.15 -10.26
CA ALA A 115 -37.74 -24.38 -11.46
C ALA A 115 -38.26 -22.94 -11.38
N LYS A 116 -39.45 -22.75 -10.81
CA LYS A 116 -40.04 -21.41 -10.57
C LYS A 116 -39.21 -20.62 -9.54
N ASP A 117 -38.89 -21.22 -8.40
CA ASP A 117 -38.08 -20.58 -7.35
C ASP A 117 -36.70 -20.16 -7.85
N LYS A 118 -36.06 -21.00 -8.66
CA LYS A 118 -34.77 -20.69 -9.28
C LYS A 118 -34.88 -19.46 -10.19
N ARG A 119 -35.93 -19.37 -10.99
CA ARG A 119 -36.18 -18.25 -11.91
C ARG A 119 -36.48 -16.96 -11.16
N ASP A 120 -37.26 -17.03 -10.07
CA ASP A 120 -37.62 -15.86 -9.27
C ASP A 120 -36.40 -15.34 -8.49
N LYS A 121 -35.55 -16.23 -7.96
CA LYS A 121 -34.27 -15.87 -7.32
C LYS A 121 -33.30 -15.20 -8.30
N GLU A 122 -33.23 -15.68 -9.54
CA GLU A 122 -32.39 -15.10 -10.60
C GLU A 122 -32.89 -13.71 -11.02
N ARG A 123 -34.21 -13.53 -11.15
CA ARG A 123 -34.84 -12.22 -11.41
C ARG A 123 -34.60 -11.23 -10.28
N ALA A 124 -34.72 -11.66 -9.03
CA ALA A 124 -34.45 -10.82 -7.86
C ALA A 124 -32.98 -10.36 -7.81
N LYS A 125 -32.03 -11.27 -8.12
CA LYS A 125 -30.61 -10.93 -8.20
C LYS A 125 -30.33 -9.93 -9.33
N ALA A 126 -30.89 -10.14 -10.51
CA ALA A 126 -30.74 -9.22 -11.64
C ALA A 126 -31.35 -7.83 -11.36
N ALA A 127 -32.46 -7.76 -10.63
CA ALA A 127 -33.05 -6.49 -10.20
C ALA A 127 -32.16 -5.75 -9.19
N ALA A 128 -31.59 -6.46 -8.20
CA ALA A 128 -30.68 -5.90 -7.23
C ALA A 128 -29.38 -5.36 -7.88
N ASP A 129 -28.83 -6.08 -8.85
CA ASP A 129 -27.63 -5.65 -9.57
C ASP A 129 -27.89 -4.40 -10.42
N LYS A 130 -29.06 -4.31 -11.09
CA LYS A 130 -29.49 -3.11 -11.81
C LYS A 130 -29.66 -1.91 -10.88
N LEU A 131 -30.16 -2.11 -9.66
CA LEU A 131 -30.35 -1.04 -8.67
C LEU A 131 -28.99 -0.50 -8.18
N LYS A 132 -28.05 -1.39 -7.86
CA LYS A 132 -26.66 -1.04 -7.51
C LYS A 132 -25.95 -0.29 -8.64
N GLU A 133 -26.17 -0.70 -9.90
CA GLU A 133 -25.59 0.00 -11.04
C GLU A 133 -26.17 1.42 -11.21
N LYS A 134 -27.49 1.58 -11.05
CA LYS A 134 -28.16 2.89 -11.07
C LYS A 134 -27.63 3.80 -9.96
N GLU A 135 -27.49 3.30 -8.73
CA GLU A 135 -26.89 4.06 -7.62
C GLU A 135 -25.44 4.47 -7.91
N ARG A 136 -24.62 3.58 -8.48
CA ARG A 136 -23.24 3.93 -8.87
C ARG A 136 -23.21 5.01 -9.94
N LYS A 137 -24.11 4.96 -10.92
CA LYS A 137 -24.23 5.99 -11.97
C LYS A 137 -24.72 7.33 -11.39
N LEU A 138 -25.67 7.32 -10.45
CA LEU A 138 -26.12 8.52 -9.74
C LEU A 138 -24.99 9.15 -8.91
N LYS A 139 -24.28 8.36 -8.10
CA LYS A 139 -23.11 8.84 -7.33
C LYS A 139 -22.00 9.37 -8.23
N LEU A 140 -21.80 8.78 -9.42
CA LEU A 140 -20.84 9.29 -10.40
C LEU A 140 -21.29 10.61 -11.02
N LYS A 141 -22.58 10.76 -11.36
CA LYS A 141 -23.14 12.01 -11.86
C LYS A 141 -23.10 13.12 -10.80
N GLU A 142 -23.39 12.81 -9.55
CA GLU A 142 -23.31 13.75 -8.41
C GLU A 142 -21.86 14.19 -8.14
N LYS A 143 -20.90 13.26 -8.18
CA LYS A 143 -19.46 13.58 -8.12
C LYS A 143 -19.01 14.45 -9.30
N LYS A 144 -19.53 14.21 -10.51
CA LYS A 144 -19.23 15.05 -11.69
C LYS A 144 -19.87 16.43 -11.58
N ALA A 145 -21.11 16.53 -11.10
CA ALA A 145 -21.81 17.80 -10.91
C ALA A 145 -21.18 18.67 -9.81
N SER A 146 -20.74 18.05 -8.70
CA SER A 146 -19.98 18.73 -7.64
C SER A 146 -18.55 19.09 -8.05
N ALA A 147 -17.92 18.32 -8.95
CA ALA A 147 -16.59 18.63 -9.47
C ALA A 147 -16.53 19.89 -10.36
N VAL A 148 -17.66 20.31 -10.96
CA VAL A 148 -17.71 21.51 -11.83
C VAL A 148 -17.66 22.82 -11.03
N LYS A 149 -17.98 22.81 -9.72
CA LYS A 149 -18.02 24.03 -8.88
C LYS A 149 -16.80 24.24 -7.96
N VAL A 150 -15.87 23.30 -7.88
CA VAL A 150 -14.70 23.40 -6.98
C VAL A 150 -13.48 23.90 -7.75
N LYS A 151 -12.96 25.09 -7.39
CA LYS A 151 -11.67 25.61 -7.90
C LYS A 151 -10.63 24.49 -7.83
N LYS A 152 -9.91 24.21 -8.93
CA LYS A 152 -8.87 23.17 -8.98
C LYS A 152 -7.95 23.35 -7.76
N PRO A 153 -7.73 22.32 -6.95
CA PRO A 153 -7.06 22.51 -5.68
C PRO A 153 -5.61 22.93 -5.93
N ARG A 154 -5.08 23.92 -5.19
CA ARG A 154 -3.75 24.55 -5.41
C ARG A 154 -2.60 23.55 -5.41
N THR A 155 -1.84 23.40 -6.48
CA THR A 155 -0.69 22.45 -6.55
C THR A 155 0.64 23.08 -6.11
N THR A 156 0.63 24.39 -5.85
CA THR A 156 1.76 25.17 -5.37
C THR A 156 1.75 25.25 -3.84
N SER A 157 2.94 25.18 -3.22
CA SER A 157 3.09 25.34 -1.77
C SER A 157 2.71 26.77 -1.38
N ALA A 158 1.96 26.92 -0.28
CA ALA A 158 1.73 28.24 0.34
C ALA A 158 2.94 28.65 1.20
N LEU A 159 3.68 27.65 1.69
CA LEU A 159 4.82 27.87 2.56
C LEU A 159 6.09 28.12 1.74
N HIS A 160 6.86 29.12 2.17
CA HIS A 160 8.15 29.49 1.61
C HIS A 160 9.26 29.20 2.64
N PRO A 161 9.75 27.96 2.71
CA PRO A 161 10.84 27.62 3.61
C PRO A 161 12.12 28.40 3.24
N PRO A 162 12.91 28.84 4.24
CA PRO A 162 14.24 29.37 4.01
C PRO A 162 15.06 28.43 3.13
N LYS A 163 15.79 28.99 2.18
CA LYS A 163 16.67 28.23 1.30
C LYS A 163 17.93 27.84 2.08
N ALA A 164 18.47 26.67 1.76
CA ALA A 164 19.75 26.23 2.33
C ALA A 164 20.84 27.28 2.05
N PRO A 165 21.79 27.48 2.99
CA PRO A 165 22.90 28.42 2.84
C PRO A 165 23.74 28.04 1.62
N GLN A 166 24.27 29.05 0.94
CA GLN A 166 25.07 28.85 -0.26
C GLN A 166 26.52 28.53 0.10
N ASN A 167 27.20 27.78 -0.77
CA ASN A 167 28.65 27.62 -0.67
C ASN A 167 29.37 28.89 -1.17
N ALA A 168 30.68 28.98 -0.95
CA ALA A 168 31.50 30.15 -1.34
C ALA A 168 31.30 30.58 -2.80
N TRP A 169 31.31 29.62 -3.75
CA TRP A 169 30.98 29.88 -5.16
C TRP A 169 29.56 30.42 -5.36
N GLY A 170 28.58 29.85 -4.66
CA GLY A 170 27.19 30.29 -4.74
C GLY A 170 27.00 31.73 -4.27
N ILE A 171 27.72 32.14 -3.22
CA ILE A 171 27.75 33.52 -2.72
C ILE A 171 28.39 34.44 -3.77
N PHE A 172 29.55 34.06 -4.30
CA PHE A 172 30.20 34.82 -5.36
C PHE A 172 29.29 35.00 -6.58
N LEU A 173 28.65 33.93 -7.03
CA LEU A 173 27.76 33.98 -8.19
C LEU A 173 26.54 34.87 -7.92
N THR A 174 25.99 34.87 -6.70
CA THR A 174 24.90 35.79 -6.38
C THR A 174 25.33 37.24 -6.37
N ASP A 175 26.52 37.54 -5.85
CA ASP A 175 27.07 38.90 -5.84
C ASP A 175 27.38 39.35 -7.28
N PHE A 176 27.99 38.48 -8.10
CA PHE A 176 28.24 38.73 -9.53
C PHE A 176 26.95 38.99 -10.32
N ILE A 177 25.89 38.20 -10.09
CA ILE A 177 24.58 38.40 -10.73
C ILE A 177 23.97 39.73 -10.29
N ALA A 178 24.10 40.10 -9.01
CA ALA A 178 23.60 41.36 -8.49
C ALA A 178 24.32 42.57 -9.10
N ASP A 179 25.65 42.48 -9.24
CA ASP A 179 26.46 43.54 -9.86
C ASP A 179 26.16 43.67 -11.36
N LYS A 180 26.02 42.55 -12.07
CA LYS A 180 25.56 42.57 -13.47
C LYS A 180 24.21 43.25 -13.57
N LYS A 181 23.24 42.86 -12.73
CA LYS A 181 21.91 43.49 -12.71
C LYS A 181 21.98 44.99 -12.41
N ARG A 182 22.92 45.45 -11.57
CA ARG A 182 23.12 46.87 -11.27
C ARG A 182 23.77 47.63 -12.44
N SER A 183 24.60 46.97 -13.23
CA SER A 183 25.22 47.55 -14.43
C SER A 183 24.29 47.63 -15.65
N LEU A 184 23.14 46.93 -15.62
CA LEU A 184 22.15 46.98 -16.69
C LEU A 184 21.36 48.30 -16.63
N ALA A 185 21.03 48.86 -17.79
CA ALA A 185 20.17 50.02 -17.89
C ALA A 185 18.71 49.68 -17.52
N ASP A 186 17.95 50.69 -17.10
CA ASP A 186 16.54 50.50 -16.73
C ASP A 186 15.73 49.91 -17.91
N GLY A 187 15.26 48.67 -17.72
CA GLY A 187 14.48 47.93 -18.72
C GLY A 187 15.24 46.85 -19.48
N GLU A 188 16.58 46.79 -19.35
CA GLU A 188 17.37 45.70 -19.94
C GLU A 188 17.17 44.41 -19.14
N LYS A 189 17.05 43.28 -19.86
CA LYS A 189 16.85 41.97 -19.24
C LYS A 189 18.19 41.32 -18.96
N LEU A 190 18.37 40.88 -17.73
CA LEU A 190 19.53 40.09 -17.33
C LEU A 190 19.66 38.85 -18.23
N ALA A 191 20.88 38.59 -18.71
CA ALA A 191 21.21 37.40 -19.46
C ALA A 191 20.85 36.12 -18.68
N SER A 192 20.64 35.02 -19.41
CA SER A 192 20.35 33.72 -18.80
C SER A 192 21.42 33.34 -17.77
N VAL A 193 21.00 32.79 -16.63
CA VAL A 193 21.90 32.36 -15.55
C VAL A 193 23.00 31.43 -16.07
N SER A 194 22.70 30.58 -17.06
CA SER A 194 23.69 29.69 -17.67
C SER A 194 24.82 30.42 -18.39
N LEU A 195 24.56 31.61 -18.97
CA LEU A 195 25.59 32.44 -19.60
C LEU A 195 26.38 33.18 -18.53
N LEU A 196 25.71 33.75 -17.52
CA LEU A 196 26.37 34.42 -16.40
C LEU A 196 27.30 33.48 -15.64
N VAL A 197 26.94 32.21 -15.48
CA VAL A 197 27.81 31.19 -14.88
C VAL A 197 29.08 30.97 -15.71
N LYS A 198 28.98 30.98 -17.04
CA LYS A 198 30.16 30.84 -17.92
C LYS A 198 31.11 32.01 -17.77
N ASP A 199 30.57 33.24 -17.65
CA ASP A 199 31.38 34.45 -17.44
C ASP A 199 31.97 34.51 -16.02
N ALA A 200 31.21 34.06 -15.01
CA ALA A 200 31.60 34.10 -13.60
C ALA A 200 32.65 33.04 -13.22
N THR A 201 32.65 31.88 -13.88
CA THR A 201 33.56 30.77 -13.55
C THR A 201 35.05 31.15 -13.65
N PRO A 202 35.56 31.71 -14.77
CA PRO A 202 36.97 32.11 -14.85
C PRO A 202 37.31 33.23 -13.86
N LEU A 203 36.37 34.15 -13.59
CA LEU A 203 36.56 35.21 -12.60
C LEU A 203 36.76 34.63 -11.19
N TYR A 204 35.92 33.68 -10.78
CA TYR A 204 36.09 32.98 -9.50
C TYR A 204 37.37 32.15 -9.42
N GLN A 205 37.80 31.55 -10.52
CA GLN A 205 39.07 30.83 -10.54
C GLN A 205 40.26 31.78 -10.37
N ALA A 206 40.19 32.97 -10.97
CA ALA A 206 41.19 34.02 -10.86
C ALA A 206 41.19 34.78 -9.52
N LEU A 207 40.14 34.65 -8.68
CA LEU A 207 40.10 35.27 -7.36
C LEU A 207 41.31 34.87 -6.50
N SER A 208 41.79 35.82 -5.69
CA SER A 208 42.88 35.58 -4.75
C SER A 208 42.49 34.53 -3.70
N SER A 209 43.49 33.95 -3.03
CA SER A 209 43.23 33.04 -1.91
C SER A 209 42.51 33.74 -0.74
N GLU A 210 42.76 35.04 -0.55
CA GLU A 210 42.13 35.85 0.49
C GLU A 210 40.65 36.09 0.20
N ASP A 211 40.30 36.47 -1.03
CA ASP A 211 38.90 36.66 -1.43
C ASP A 211 38.10 35.35 -1.35
N LYS A 212 38.72 34.24 -1.76
CA LYS A 212 38.12 32.90 -1.63
C LYS A 212 37.93 32.52 -0.16
N ALA A 213 38.86 32.88 0.73
CA ALA A 213 38.75 32.63 2.15
C ALA A 213 37.62 33.47 2.78
N ALA A 214 37.50 34.75 2.43
CA ALA A 214 36.41 35.61 2.89
C ALA A 214 35.03 35.08 2.44
N LEU A 215 34.91 34.61 1.20
CA LEU A 215 33.68 33.98 0.70
C LEU A 215 33.36 32.66 1.42
N HIS A 216 34.39 31.89 1.78
CA HIS A 216 34.22 30.67 2.56
C HIS A 216 33.72 31.00 3.97
N GLU A 217 34.32 31.97 4.64
CA GLU A 217 33.89 32.44 5.97
C GLU A 217 32.42 32.89 5.95
N ARG A 218 32.03 33.73 4.98
CA ARG A 218 30.63 34.16 4.82
C ARG A 218 29.68 32.97 4.60
N SER A 219 30.10 31.93 3.88
CA SER A 219 29.34 30.68 3.70
C SER A 219 29.19 29.92 5.02
N GLU A 220 30.25 29.84 5.83
CA GLU A 220 30.19 29.22 7.15
C GLU A 220 29.30 30.02 8.11
N GLU A 221 29.35 31.35 8.09
CA GLU A 221 28.45 32.22 8.85
C GLU A 221 26.98 31.99 8.47
N GLN A 222 26.67 31.96 7.17
CA GLN A 222 25.32 31.62 6.70
C GLN A 222 24.90 30.23 7.19
N ARG A 223 25.82 29.25 7.20
CA ARG A 223 25.54 27.90 7.71
C ARG A 223 25.31 27.88 9.22
N ARG A 224 26.05 28.68 9.98
CA ARG A 224 25.89 28.84 11.43
C ARG A 224 24.58 29.51 11.79
N ALA A 225 24.16 30.53 11.04
CA ALA A 225 22.90 31.25 11.28
C ALA A 225 21.65 30.49 10.76
N TYR A 226 21.82 29.57 9.81
CA TYR A 226 20.69 28.90 9.17
C TYR A 226 19.78 28.07 10.11
N PRO A 227 20.29 27.30 11.09
CA PRO A 227 19.47 26.64 12.09
C PRO A 227 18.53 27.60 12.82
N ASP A 228 19.00 28.78 13.19
CA ASP A 228 18.21 29.79 13.90
C ASP A 228 17.14 30.39 12.98
N ILE A 229 17.50 30.70 11.73
CA ILE A 229 16.56 31.15 10.71
C ILE A 229 15.48 30.08 10.44
N LEU A 230 15.88 28.81 10.38
CA LEU A 230 14.94 27.70 10.23
C LEU A 230 14.03 27.53 11.44
N ALA A 231 14.56 27.71 12.66
CA ALA A 231 13.78 27.64 13.89
C ALA A 231 12.77 28.79 13.94
N ALA A 232 13.19 30.02 13.67
CA ALA A 232 12.33 31.19 13.58
C ALA A 232 11.22 30.99 12.52
N TRP A 233 11.57 30.48 11.34
CA TRP A 233 10.58 30.16 10.32
C TRP A 233 9.60 29.06 10.76
N LYS A 234 10.07 27.98 11.39
CA LYS A 234 9.18 26.93 11.91
C LYS A 234 8.23 27.44 12.97
N ALA A 235 8.67 28.40 13.81
CA ALA A 235 7.83 29.03 14.80
C ALA A 235 6.66 29.83 14.18
N THR A 236 6.82 30.36 12.95
CA THR A 236 5.71 31.01 12.22
C THR A 236 4.66 30.03 11.69
N LEU A 237 4.94 28.72 11.68
CA LEU A 237 4.05 27.74 11.08
C LEU A 237 2.92 27.34 12.05
N THR A 238 1.69 27.69 11.69
CA THR A 238 0.51 27.18 12.40
C THR A 238 0.22 25.72 11.99
N PRO A 239 -0.44 24.93 12.86
CA PRO A 239 -0.88 23.58 12.50
C PRO A 239 -1.75 23.54 11.24
N ASP A 240 -2.58 24.56 11.02
CA ASP A 240 -3.47 24.63 9.87
C ASP A 240 -2.71 24.92 8.58
N MET A 241 -1.73 25.83 8.62
CA MET A 241 -0.77 26.02 7.52
C MET A 241 -0.04 24.72 7.15
N ILE A 242 0.35 23.92 8.15
CA ILE A 242 0.98 22.61 7.94
C ILE A 242 0.00 21.61 7.32
N LYS A 243 -1.27 21.57 7.75
CA LYS A 243 -2.30 20.70 7.17
C LYS A 243 -2.55 21.03 5.69
N GLU A 244 -2.66 22.32 5.36
CA GLU A 244 -2.85 22.79 3.99
C GLU A 244 -1.65 22.43 3.10
N GLU A 245 -0.43 22.71 3.54
CA GLU A 245 0.78 22.33 2.82
C GLU A 245 0.86 20.80 2.63
N ASN A 246 0.49 20.02 3.64
CA ASN A 246 0.45 18.56 3.53
C ASN A 246 -0.59 18.06 2.52
N ALA A 247 -1.72 18.76 2.38
CA ALA A 247 -2.69 18.48 1.33
C ALA A 247 -2.12 18.79 -0.07
N VAL A 248 -1.36 19.88 -0.21
CA VAL A 248 -0.61 20.20 -1.45
C VAL A 248 0.41 19.11 -1.76
N ARG A 249 1.28 18.75 -0.81
CA ARG A 249 2.32 17.72 -0.98
C ARG A 249 1.73 16.36 -1.35
N THR A 250 0.64 15.98 -0.70
CA THR A 250 -0.08 14.73 -1.02
C THR A 250 -0.65 14.76 -2.44
N ARG A 251 -1.21 15.88 -2.88
CA ARG A 251 -1.69 16.03 -4.27
C ARG A 251 -0.54 15.99 -5.28
N ARG A 252 0.57 16.67 -5.01
CA ARG A 252 1.78 16.59 -5.86
C ARG A 252 2.33 15.17 -5.95
N ARG A 253 2.35 14.41 -4.85
CA ARG A 253 2.75 12.99 -4.85
C ARG A 253 1.81 12.14 -5.70
N LYS A 254 0.49 12.32 -5.58
CA LYS A 254 -0.49 11.61 -6.41
C LYS A 254 -0.35 11.90 -7.90
N LEU A 255 0.09 13.12 -8.26
CA LEU A 255 0.34 13.51 -9.64
C LEU A 255 1.75 13.12 -10.14
N GLY A 256 2.62 12.53 -9.30
CA GLY A 256 4.00 12.20 -9.67
C GLY A 256 4.96 13.39 -9.72
N LEU A 257 4.50 14.62 -9.41
CA LEU A 257 5.32 15.85 -9.46
C LEU A 257 6.31 16.00 -8.29
N SER A 258 6.21 15.16 -7.26
CA SER A 258 7.09 15.25 -6.09
C SER A 258 7.12 13.95 -5.31
N ARG A 259 8.22 13.70 -4.60
CA ARG A 259 8.36 12.66 -3.57
C ARG A 259 8.54 13.22 -2.16
N LYS A 260 8.32 14.54 -1.96
CA LYS A 260 8.49 15.20 -0.66
C LYS A 260 7.49 14.66 0.38
N ALA A 261 8.00 14.33 1.56
CA ALA A 261 7.20 13.88 2.70
C ALA A 261 6.35 15.02 3.29
N ASN A 262 5.34 14.64 4.07
CA ASN A 262 4.49 15.60 4.79
C ASN A 262 5.26 16.20 5.97
N LEU A 263 5.04 17.49 6.22
CA LEU A 263 5.50 18.19 7.42
C LEU A 263 4.80 17.64 8.66
N ARG A 264 5.50 17.64 9.79
CA ARG A 264 4.98 17.23 11.09
C ARG A 264 4.65 18.48 11.89
N VAL A 265 3.53 18.46 12.62
CA VAL A 265 3.22 19.50 13.60
C VAL A 265 3.97 19.16 14.88
N GLU A 266 4.68 20.13 15.45
CA GLU A 266 5.39 19.96 16.71
C GLU A 266 4.39 19.75 17.86
N GLY A 267 4.72 18.86 18.80
CA GLY A 267 3.81 18.46 19.88
C GLY A 267 2.68 17.51 19.46
N GLN A 268 2.46 17.23 18.17
CA GLN A 268 1.41 16.31 17.75
C GLN A 268 1.68 14.88 18.26
N PRO A 269 0.75 14.27 19.02
CA PRO A 269 0.89 12.92 19.54
C PRO A 269 1.13 11.89 18.43
N LYS A 270 2.03 10.93 18.68
CA LYS A 270 2.28 9.82 17.74
C LYS A 270 1.11 8.84 17.79
N LYS A 271 0.71 8.34 16.63
CA LYS A 271 -0.35 7.32 16.53
C LYS A 271 0.04 6.06 17.29
N ALA A 272 -0.96 5.42 17.90
CA ALA A 272 -0.79 4.11 18.53
C ALA A 272 -0.27 3.08 17.53
N VAL A 273 0.74 2.31 17.93
CA VAL A 273 1.34 1.24 17.13
C VAL A 273 0.39 0.05 17.15
N THR A 274 -0.01 -0.44 15.97
CA THR A 274 -0.96 -1.56 15.87
C THR A 274 -0.37 -2.83 16.48
N ALA A 275 -1.23 -3.73 16.96
CA ALA A 275 -0.83 -5.01 17.55
C ALA A 275 0.18 -5.79 16.68
N PHE A 276 -0.08 -5.87 15.37
CA PHE A 276 0.84 -6.49 14.41
C PHE A 276 2.20 -5.79 14.34
N LEU A 277 2.23 -4.44 14.32
CA LEU A 277 3.49 -3.71 14.25
C LEU A 277 4.30 -3.88 15.54
N ARG A 278 3.63 -3.96 16.70
CA ARG A 278 4.28 -4.29 17.98
C ARG A 278 4.92 -5.67 17.92
N PHE A 279 4.17 -6.70 17.48
CA PHE A 279 4.72 -8.03 17.25
C PHE A 279 5.90 -8.01 16.26
N ALA A 280 5.79 -7.28 15.16
CA ALA A 280 6.85 -7.17 14.17
C ALA A 280 8.11 -6.50 14.73
N THR A 281 7.99 -5.50 15.60
CA THR A 281 9.15 -4.95 16.33
C THR A 281 9.75 -5.96 17.30
N ASP A 282 8.93 -6.71 18.02
CA ASP A 282 9.40 -7.67 19.02
C ASP A 282 10.09 -8.88 18.35
N VAL A 283 9.60 -9.35 17.20
CA VAL A 283 10.29 -10.35 16.37
C VAL A 283 11.64 -9.82 15.89
N ARG A 284 11.71 -8.59 15.38
CA ARG A 284 12.99 -8.03 14.92
C ARG A 284 13.97 -7.78 16.08
N ALA A 285 13.46 -7.43 17.26
CA ALA A 285 14.27 -7.24 18.46
C ALA A 285 14.88 -8.54 19.00
N ARG A 286 14.23 -9.69 18.76
CA ARG A 286 14.77 -11.04 19.07
C ARG A 286 15.94 -11.44 18.18
N GLY A 287 16.23 -10.69 17.13
CA GLY A 287 17.34 -10.95 16.23
C GLY A 287 16.96 -11.72 14.97
N VAL A 288 17.87 -11.67 14.01
CA VAL A 288 17.70 -12.24 12.66
C VAL A 288 17.70 -13.77 12.70
N ASP A 289 18.35 -14.38 13.67
CA ASP A 289 18.42 -15.83 13.86
C ASP A 289 17.23 -16.42 14.61
N SER A 290 16.21 -15.60 14.93
CA SER A 290 14.99 -16.10 15.58
C SER A 290 14.26 -17.10 14.70
N ASP A 291 13.52 -18.03 15.33
CA ASP A 291 12.73 -19.08 14.65
C ASP A 291 11.79 -18.53 13.55
N VAL A 292 11.37 -17.27 13.70
CA VAL A 292 10.51 -16.57 12.75
C VAL A 292 11.28 -15.98 11.57
N LEU A 293 12.47 -15.43 11.79
CA LEU A 293 13.24 -14.73 10.76
C LEU A 293 14.27 -15.63 10.05
N GLN A 294 14.67 -16.73 10.66
CA GLN A 294 15.44 -17.81 10.03
C GLN A 294 16.73 -17.34 9.32
N GLY A 295 17.42 -16.33 9.86
CA GLY A 295 18.64 -15.80 9.27
C GLY A 295 18.41 -14.79 8.12
N GLU A 296 17.16 -14.46 7.78
CA GLU A 296 16.85 -13.61 6.62
C GLU A 296 17.26 -12.15 6.87
N THR A 297 18.04 -11.59 5.95
CA THR A 297 18.55 -10.21 6.04
C THR A 297 17.72 -9.21 5.25
N SER A 298 16.96 -9.67 4.26
CA SER A 298 16.11 -8.83 3.42
C SER A 298 14.86 -8.38 4.18
N ILE A 299 14.73 -7.06 4.40
CA ILE A 299 13.58 -6.45 5.11
C ILE A 299 12.23 -6.86 4.50
N LEU A 300 12.18 -7.00 3.17
CA LEU A 300 10.95 -7.39 2.45
C LEU A 300 10.56 -8.84 2.76
N GLU A 301 11.53 -9.76 2.76
CA GLU A 301 11.30 -11.17 3.06
C GLU A 301 11.02 -11.38 4.56
N GLN A 302 11.76 -10.73 5.44
CA GLN A 302 11.45 -10.68 6.88
C GLN A 302 10.00 -10.26 7.13
N SER A 303 9.51 -9.24 6.40
CA SER A 303 8.13 -8.77 6.56
C SER A 303 7.09 -9.82 6.14
N LYS A 304 7.39 -10.67 5.15
CA LYS A 304 6.52 -11.79 4.76
C LYS A 304 6.51 -12.88 5.84
N LEU A 305 7.68 -13.24 6.36
CA LEU A 305 7.82 -14.25 7.42
C LEU A 305 7.10 -13.80 8.71
N ILE A 306 7.29 -12.56 9.14
CA ILE A 306 6.58 -11.98 10.28
C ILE A 306 5.06 -12.01 10.06
N ALA A 307 4.59 -11.71 8.86
CA ALA A 307 3.16 -11.76 8.55
C ALA A 307 2.59 -13.19 8.60
N GLN A 308 3.37 -14.19 8.19
CA GLN A 308 2.99 -15.60 8.31
C GLN A 308 2.96 -16.04 9.79
N ALA A 309 4.00 -15.73 10.56
CA ALA A 309 4.05 -16.02 11.98
C ALA A 309 2.90 -15.36 12.75
N TRP A 310 2.59 -14.10 12.47
CA TRP A 310 1.44 -13.41 13.07
C TRP A 310 0.11 -14.12 12.77
N ARG A 311 -0.07 -14.65 11.56
CA ARG A 311 -1.28 -15.40 11.21
C ARG A 311 -1.35 -16.73 11.98
N ALA A 312 -0.21 -17.38 12.16
CA ALA A 312 -0.09 -18.66 12.88
C ALA A 312 -0.28 -18.54 14.40
N LEU A 313 -0.07 -17.36 15.00
CA LEU A 313 -0.32 -17.14 16.43
C LEU A 313 -1.77 -17.45 16.81
N THR A 314 -1.94 -18.02 18.00
CA THR A 314 -3.25 -18.23 18.62
C THR A 314 -3.87 -16.91 19.08
N ASP A 315 -5.17 -16.92 19.34
CA ASP A 315 -5.87 -15.73 19.83
C ASP A 315 -5.37 -15.28 21.21
N ASN A 316 -4.93 -16.22 22.05
CA ASN A 316 -4.35 -15.92 23.36
C ASN A 316 -3.00 -15.20 23.24
N GLU A 317 -2.13 -15.61 22.31
CA GLU A 317 -0.85 -14.94 22.08
C GLU A 317 -1.05 -13.57 21.44
N LYS A 318 -2.01 -13.45 20.50
CA LYS A 318 -2.40 -12.17 19.90
C LYS A 318 -2.99 -11.22 20.94
N LYS A 319 -3.73 -11.73 21.93
CA LYS A 319 -4.42 -10.94 22.94
C LYS A 319 -3.48 -9.97 23.66
N THR A 320 -2.29 -10.40 24.05
CA THR A 320 -1.28 -9.53 24.69
C THR A 320 -0.96 -8.30 23.83
N TYR A 321 -0.80 -8.48 22.51
CA TYR A 321 -0.52 -7.37 21.59
C TYR A 321 -1.75 -6.51 21.31
N VAL A 322 -2.94 -7.11 21.29
CA VAL A 322 -4.21 -6.42 21.08
C VAL A 322 -4.52 -5.54 22.29
N ASP A 323 -4.39 -6.05 23.51
CA ASP A 323 -4.62 -5.33 24.76
C ASP A 323 -3.61 -4.19 24.93
N ALA A 324 -2.34 -4.40 24.55
CA ALA A 324 -1.36 -3.33 24.51
C ALA A 324 -1.73 -2.23 23.49
N TYR A 325 -2.23 -2.62 22.31
CA TYR A 325 -2.68 -1.66 21.30
C TYR A 325 -3.94 -0.88 21.73
N THR A 326 -4.91 -1.52 22.40
CA THR A 326 -6.11 -0.83 22.89
C THR A 326 -5.76 0.23 23.93
N ALA A 327 -4.90 -0.11 24.90
CA ALA A 327 -4.39 0.85 25.89
C ALA A 327 -3.61 2.01 25.22
N ASP A 328 -2.71 1.70 24.28
CA ASP A 328 -1.96 2.71 23.53
C ASP A 328 -2.88 3.61 22.69
N LYS A 329 -3.95 3.05 22.11
CA LYS A 329 -4.94 3.76 21.31
C LYS A 329 -5.74 4.72 22.18
N GLU A 330 -6.18 4.31 23.36
CA GLU A 330 -6.88 5.17 24.32
C GLU A 330 -6.00 6.32 24.79
N ARG A 331 -4.72 6.06 25.11
CA ARG A 331 -3.75 7.12 25.41
C ARG A 331 -3.65 8.11 24.24
N TYR A 332 -3.43 7.62 23.02
CA TYR A 332 -3.32 8.48 21.84
C TYR A 332 -4.58 9.33 21.61
N LEU A 333 -5.78 8.76 21.81
CA LEU A 333 -7.03 9.50 21.67
C LEU A 333 -7.14 10.62 22.71
N ARG A 334 -6.77 10.36 23.97
CA ARG A 334 -6.73 11.38 25.03
C ARG A 334 -5.72 12.48 24.72
N GLU A 335 -4.48 12.11 24.40
CA GLU A 335 -3.42 13.07 24.06
C GLU A 335 -3.79 13.90 22.82
N LYS A 336 -4.37 13.26 21.80
CA LYS A 336 -4.81 13.94 20.59
C LYS A 336 -5.94 14.93 20.87
N ALA A 337 -6.92 14.55 21.69
CA ALA A 337 -8.00 15.46 22.07
C ALA A 337 -7.47 16.67 22.84
N ALA A 338 -6.55 16.45 23.78
CA ALA A 338 -5.88 17.53 24.52
C ALA A 338 -5.07 18.44 23.57
N PHE A 339 -4.31 17.85 22.65
CA PHE A 339 -3.54 18.59 21.64
C PHE A 339 -4.45 19.42 20.73
N ASP A 340 -5.51 18.82 20.19
CA ASP A 340 -6.46 19.52 19.31
C ASP A 340 -7.16 20.69 20.05
N ALA A 341 -7.50 20.51 21.33
CA ALA A 341 -8.06 21.57 22.18
C ALA A 341 -7.06 22.70 22.47
N GLU A 342 -5.79 22.37 22.70
CA GLU A 342 -4.73 23.37 22.87
C GLU A 342 -4.49 24.17 21.58
N GLN A 343 -4.53 23.50 20.43
CA GLN A 343 -4.41 24.18 19.14
C GLN A 343 -5.60 25.10 18.88
N ALA A 344 -6.83 24.71 19.25
CA ALA A 344 -7.99 25.59 19.13
C ALA A 344 -7.84 26.87 19.97
N LYS A 345 -7.40 26.75 21.24
CA LYS A 345 -7.15 27.90 22.11
C LYS A 345 -6.09 28.87 21.56
N LYS A 346 -5.04 28.33 20.92
CA LYS A 346 -3.98 29.13 20.28
C LYS A 346 -4.45 29.90 19.05
N VAL A 347 -5.52 29.43 18.39
CA VAL A 347 -6.13 30.13 17.25
C VAL A 347 -7.09 31.22 17.74
N ASP A 348 -7.82 30.98 18.83
CA ASP A 348 -8.82 31.91 19.37
C ASP A 348 -8.22 33.03 20.24
N SER A 349 -6.99 32.88 20.74
CA SER A 349 -6.22 33.99 21.31
C SER A 349 -5.43 34.64 20.18
N PRO A 350 -5.84 35.82 19.66
CA PRO A 350 -5.00 36.53 18.71
C PRO A 350 -3.67 36.80 19.38
N SER A 351 -2.58 36.46 18.70
CA SER A 351 -1.23 36.87 19.12
C SER A 351 -1.27 38.38 19.36
N ALA A 352 -1.17 38.78 20.63
CA ALA A 352 -1.05 40.16 21.06
C ALA A 352 0.28 40.76 20.58
#